data_AF-A0A354HVQ5-F1
#
_entry.id   AF-A0A354HVQ5-F1
#
_cell.length_a   1.000
_cell.length_b   1.000
_cell.length_c   1.000
_cell.angle_alpha   90.00
_cell.angle_beta   90.00
_cell.angle_gamma   90.00
#
_symmetry.space_group_name_H-M   'P 1'
#
loop_
_entity.id
_entity.type
_entity.pdbx_description
1 polymer ?
#
loop_
_entity_poly.entity_id
_entity_poly.type
_entity_poly.pdbx_seq_one_letter_code
_entity_poly.pdbx_strand_id
1 'polypeptide(L)' 'MKRWLNFILLLVLLVITLALLRDHFLPESHVCQYNRKLYLCDPPLAGADVRELQLRLRELGFYAGEENGIYDELT' A
#
# COMPACT_ATOMS: atom_id res chain seq x y z
N MET A 1 -34.74 -28.06 23.39
CA MET A 1 -34.35 -27.82 21.97
C MET A 1 -33.85 -26.39 21.69
N LYS A 2 -34.35 -25.34 22.37
CA LYS A 2 -33.97 -23.93 22.11
C LYS A 2 -32.50 -23.57 22.44
N ARG A 3 -31.88 -24.24 23.40
CA ARG A 3 -30.46 -24.03 23.77
C ARG A 3 -29.50 -24.25 22.60
N TRP A 4 -29.72 -25.30 21.81
CA TRP A 4 -28.90 -25.62 20.64
C TRP A 4 -29.08 -24.61 19.51
N LEU A 5 -30.30 -24.10 19.33
CA LEU A 5 -30.58 -23.03 18.37
C LEU A 5 -29.79 -21.77 18.69
N ASN A 6 -29.69 -21.39 19.97
CA ASN A 6 -28.90 -20.23 20.40
C ASN A 6 -27.41 -20.41 20.11
N PHE A 7 -26.85 -21.61 20.33
CA PHE A 7 -25.45 -21.89 20.02
C PHE A 7 -25.17 -21.79 18.52
N ILE A 8 -26.07 -22.32 17.68
CA ILE A 8 -25.95 -22.23 16.22
C ILE A 8 -26.01 -20.76 15.79
N LEU A 9 -26.94 -19.98 16.34
CA LEU A 9 -27.12 -18.57 16.01
C LEU A 9 -25.89 -17.73 16.41
N LEU A 10 -25.32 -18.00 17.59
CA LEU A 10 -24.08 -17.36 18.05
C LEU A 10 -22.88 -17.72 17.17
N LEU A 11 -22.77 -18.97 16.72
CA LEU A 11 -21.69 -19.42 15.85
C LEU A 11 -21.78 -18.75 14.47
N VAL A 12 -22.98 -18.65 13.89
CA VAL A 12 -23.21 -17.93 12.63
C VAL A 12 -22.84 -16.46 12.78
N LEU A 13 -23.25 -15.81 13.89
CA LEU A 13 -22.93 -14.41 14.16
C LEU A 13 -21.41 -14.19 14.34
N LEU A 14 -20.71 -15.13 14.99
CA LEU A 14 -19.25 -15.12 15.11
C LEU A 14 -18.59 -15.21 13.72
N VAL A 15 -19.05 -16.12 12.86
CA VAL A 15 -18.48 -16.28 11.52
C VAL A 15 -18.72 -15.03 10.65
N ILE A 16 -19.92 -14.45 10.71
CA ILE A 16 -20.25 -13.22 9.98
C ILE A 16 -19.39 -12.05 10.48
N THR A 17 -19.25 -11.89 11.79
CA THR A 17 -18.41 -10.82 12.36
C THR A 17 -16.94 -11.01 11.99
N LEU A 18 -16.40 -12.23 12.03
CA LEU A 18 -15.04 -12.51 11.56
C LEU A 18 -14.86 -12.22 10.07
N ALA A 19 -15.84 -12.53 9.23
CA ALA A 19 -15.81 -12.22 7.80
C ALA A 19 -15.84 -10.71 7.55
N LEU A 20 -16.68 -9.96 8.27
CA LEU A 20 -16.76 -8.50 8.16
C LEU A 20 -15.53 -7.79 8.73
N LEU A 21 -14.90 -8.35 9.78
CA LEU A 21 -13.67 -7.81 10.35
C LEU A 21 -12.43 -8.08 9.49
N ARG A 22 -12.46 -9.09 8.61
CA ARG A 22 -11.36 -9.42 7.70
C ARG A 22 -10.93 -8.22 6.86
N ASP A 23 -11.91 -7.51 6.29
CA ASP A 23 -11.66 -6.37 5.40
C ASP A 23 -11.21 -5.12 6.16
N HIS A 24 -11.48 -5.05 7.47
CA HIS A 24 -10.99 -3.98 8.34
C HIS A 24 -9.57 -4.21 8.86
N PHE A 25 -9.16 -5.46 9.06
CA PHE A 25 -7.90 -5.80 9.73
C PHE A 25 -6.78 -6.27 8.81
N LEU A 26 -7.08 -6.70 7.58
CA LEU A 26 -6.05 -7.00 6.60
C LEU A 26 -5.92 -5.79 5.68
N PRO A 27 -4.96 -4.87 5.93
CA PRO A 27 -4.59 -3.93 4.89
C PRO A 27 -4.24 -4.77 3.65
N GLU A 28 -4.67 -4.33 2.47
CA GLU A 28 -4.10 -4.87 1.23
C GLU A 28 -2.60 -4.85 1.42
N SER A 29 -1.97 -6.02 1.31
CA SER A 29 -0.51 -6.09 1.27
C SER A 29 -0.10 -5.47 -0.05
N HIS A 30 -0.06 -4.15 -0.08
CA HIS A 30 0.45 -3.40 -1.20
C HIS A 30 1.96 -3.66 -1.16
N VAL A 31 2.38 -4.72 -1.86
CA VAL A 31 3.79 -5.04 -2.10
C VAL A 31 4.28 -3.99 -3.09
N CYS A 32 4.46 -2.78 -2.61
CA CYS A 32 5.26 -1.82 -3.33
C CYS A 32 6.69 -2.31 -3.26
N GLN A 33 7.29 -2.56 -4.42
CA GLN A 33 8.67 -3.02 -4.52
C GLN A 33 9.65 -1.84 -4.26
N TYR A 34 9.52 -1.16 -3.11
CA TYR A 34 10.25 0.07 -2.73
C TYR A 34 11.72 -0.14 -2.33
N ASN A 35 12.35 -1.23 -2.76
CA ASN A 35 13.72 -1.58 -2.31
C ASN A 35 14.72 -1.74 -3.47
N ARG A 36 14.38 -1.33 -4.69
CA ARG A 36 15.40 -1.27 -5.75
C ARG A 36 16.30 -0.06 -5.55
N LYS A 37 17.59 -0.22 -5.81
CA LYS A 37 18.53 0.89 -5.85
C LYS A 37 18.21 1.75 -7.08
N LEU A 38 17.95 3.04 -6.88
CA LEU A 38 17.82 4.02 -7.96
C LEU A 38 19.21 4.54 -8.35
N TYR A 39 19.47 4.64 -9.65
CA TYR A 39 20.70 5.16 -10.24
C TYR A 39 20.41 5.60 -11.68
N LEU A 40 21.22 6.51 -12.21
CA LEU A 40 21.11 6.97 -13.60
C LEU A 40 21.42 5.81 -14.56
N CYS A 41 20.51 5.53 -15.49
CA CYS A 41 20.67 4.54 -16.54
C CYS A 41 19.88 4.92 -17.80
N ASP A 42 20.15 4.22 -18.91
CA ASP A 42 19.45 4.40 -20.18
C ASP A 42 18.79 3.07 -20.60
N PRO A 43 17.45 2.97 -20.67
CA PRO A 43 16.47 4.03 -20.38
C PRO A 43 16.38 4.35 -18.87
N PRO A 44 15.91 5.57 -18.50
CA PRO A 44 15.83 5.98 -17.10
C PRO A 44 14.86 5.11 -16.30
N LEU A 45 15.16 4.92 -15.01
CA LEU A 45 14.27 4.21 -14.11
C LEU A 45 13.00 5.01 -13.93
N ALA A 46 11.84 4.36 -14.04
CA ALA A 46 10.56 5.00 -13.81
C ALA A 46 9.66 4.13 -12.91
N GLY A 47 8.73 4.77 -12.20
CA GLY A 47 7.79 4.08 -11.33
C GLY A 47 7.18 4.94 -10.22
N ALA A 48 6.24 4.33 -9.49
CA ALA A 48 5.61 4.96 -8.33
C ALA A 48 6.61 5.22 -7.19
N ASP A 49 7.65 4.39 -7.07
CA ASP A 49 8.77 4.55 -6.14
C ASP A 49 9.57 5.84 -6.41
N VAL A 50 9.80 6.15 -7.68
CA VAL A 50 10.48 7.39 -8.10
C VAL A 50 9.60 8.60 -7.84
N ARG A 51 8.29 8.52 -8.15
CA ARG A 51 7.35 9.62 -7.87
C ARG A 51 7.26 9.92 -6.38
N GLU A 52 7.21 8.89 -5.54
CA GLU A 52 7.21 9.07 -4.08
C GLU A 52 8.50 9.72 -3.60
N LEU A 53 9.67 9.29 -4.12
CA LEU A 53 10.94 9.96 -3.83
C LEU A 53 10.91 11.45 -4.21
N GLN A 54 10.48 11.78 -5.43
CA GLN A 54 10.38 13.17 -5.92
C GLN A 54 9.47 14.01 -5.01
N LEU A 55 8.32 13.49 -4.61
CA LEU A 55 7.41 14.14 -3.67
C LEU A 55 8.11 14.43 -2.33
N ARG A 56 8.79 13.45 -1.74
CA ARG A 56 9.50 13.63 -0.45
C ARG A 56 10.65 14.63 -0.55
N LEU A 57 11.43 14.58 -1.63
CA LEU A 57 12.51 15.54 -1.85
C LEU A 57 11.96 16.96 -2.02
N ARG A 58 10.80 17.10 -2.67
CA ARG A 58 10.11 18.39 -2.81
C ARG A 58 9.60 18.91 -1.47
N GLU A 59 8.97 18.07 -0.66
CA GLU A 59 8.53 18.42 0.71
C GLU A 59 9.70 18.90 1.59
N LEU A 60 10.89 18.33 1.39
CA LEU A 60 12.12 18.71 2.09
C LEU A 60 12.87 19.89 1.45
N GLY A 61 12.42 20.39 0.29
CA GLY A 61 13.04 21.52 -0.42
C GLY A 61 14.29 21.17 -1.24
N PHE A 62 14.57 19.89 -1.46
CA PHE A 62 15.71 19.42 -2.28
C PHE A 62 15.36 19.26 -3.76
N TYR A 63 14.07 19.12 -4.10
CA TYR A 63 13.63 18.89 -5.48
C TYR A 63 12.52 19.87 -5.89
N ALA A 64 12.75 20.64 -6.96
CA ALA A 64 11.79 21.60 -7.51
C ALA A 64 11.23 21.17 -8.88
N GLY A 65 11.70 20.05 -9.43
CA GLY A 65 11.24 19.49 -10.70
C GLY A 65 9.87 18.82 -10.61
N GLU A 66 9.36 18.29 -11.71
CA GLU A 66 8.05 17.63 -11.78
C GLU A 66 8.05 16.23 -11.14
N GLU A 67 6.96 15.85 -10.48
CA GLU A 67 6.76 14.49 -9.94
C GLU A 67 6.33 13.52 -11.07
N ASN A 68 7.13 13.45 -12.13
CA ASN A 68 6.87 12.65 -13.33
C ASN A 68 7.13 11.15 -13.13
N GLY A 69 7.76 10.77 -12.02
CA GLY A 69 8.11 9.39 -11.72
C GLY A 69 9.24 8.83 -12.58
N ILE A 70 10.11 9.69 -13.13
CA ILE A 70 11.28 9.35 -13.94
C ILE A 70 12.55 9.78 -13.19
N TYR A 71 13.48 8.86 -13.00
CA TYR A 71 14.74 9.10 -12.29
C TYR A 71 15.79 9.56 -13.30
N ASP A 72 15.87 10.88 -13.46
CA ASP A 72 16.75 11.59 -14.37
C ASP A 72 17.80 12.45 -13.63
N GLU A 73 18.57 13.25 -14.35
CA GLU A 73 19.62 14.10 -13.77
C GLU A 73 19.08 15.20 -12.82
N LEU A 74 17.79 15.50 -12.88
CA LEU A 74 17.17 16.52 -12.01
C LEU A 74 16.79 15.96 -10.64
N THR A 75 16.59 14.63 -10.53
CA THR A 75 16.02 13.94 -9.37
C THR A 75 17.12 13.36 -8.47
#